data_AF-A0AAT9M0I4-F1
#
_entry.id   AF-A0AAT9M0I4-F1
#
_cell.length_a   1.000
_cell.length_b   1.000
_cell.length_c   1.000
_cell.angle_alpha   90.00
_cell.angle_beta   90.00
_cell.angle_gamma   90.00
#
_symmetry.space_group_name_H-M   'P 1'
#
loop_
_entity.id
_entity.type
_entity.pdbx_description
1 polymer ?
#
loop_
_entity_poly.entity_id
_entity_poly.type
_entity_poly.pdbx_seq_one_letter_code
_entity_poly.pdbx_strand_id
1 'polypeptide(L)'
;MSGWTATIRPPVSYTNALKKQGIADYGYADTSMADYEEDHFLPLELGGAPRDPRNLWPEPHSGDQNSYSKDKVENDVKKAVCAGEATLDRAQQAMLANWTTAESVLGVG
;
A
#
# COMPACT_ATOMS: atom_id res chain seq x y z
N MET A 1 -1.90 -15.20 4.89
CA MET A 1 -3.10 -15.86 4.31
C MET A 1 -3.26 -15.34 2.90
N SER A 2 -3.12 -16.18 1.87
CA SER A 2 -3.38 -15.76 0.50
C SER A 2 -4.89 -15.74 0.22
N GLY A 3 -5.39 -14.76 -0.54
CA GLY A 3 -6.76 -14.72 -1.05
C GLY A 3 -7.82 -14.02 -0.17
N TRP A 4 -7.61 -13.84 1.14
CA TRP A 4 -8.61 -13.14 1.98
C TRP A 4 -8.79 -11.67 1.57
N THR A 5 -7.70 -10.96 1.28
CA THR A 5 -7.74 -9.55 0.88
C THR A 5 -8.59 -9.32 -0.39
N ALA A 6 -8.59 -10.29 -1.32
CA ALA A 6 -9.44 -10.24 -2.51
C ALA A 6 -10.95 -10.19 -2.19
N THR A 7 -11.38 -10.69 -1.02
CA THR A 7 -12.79 -10.69 -0.61
C THR A 7 -13.26 -9.37 0.00
N ILE A 8 -12.33 -8.52 0.46
CA ILE A 8 -12.64 -7.25 1.13
C ILE A 8 -12.26 -6.02 0.29
N ARG A 9 -11.49 -6.21 -0.79
CA ARG A 9 -11.12 -5.12 -1.70
C ARG A 9 -12.38 -4.47 -2.30
N PRO A 10 -12.42 -3.14 -2.42
CA PRO A 10 -13.49 -2.45 -3.13
C PRO A 10 -13.58 -2.91 -4.60
N PRO A 11 -14.76 -2.76 -5.24
CA PRO A 11 -14.89 -3.04 -6.66
C PRO A 11 -14.01 -2.11 -7.49
N VAL A 12 -13.52 -2.60 -8.64
CA VAL A 12 -12.65 -1.84 -9.55
C VAL A 12 -13.29 -0.52 -10.02
N SER A 13 -14.62 -0.47 -10.14
CA SER A 13 -15.33 0.77 -10.49
C SER A 13 -15.16 1.87 -9.45
N TYR A 14 -15.05 1.52 -8.17
CA TYR A 14 -14.78 2.46 -7.09
C TYR A 14 -13.32 2.93 -7.12
N THR A 15 -12.38 2.00 -7.22
CA THR A 15 -10.94 2.32 -7.21
C THR A 15 -10.52 3.09 -8.45
N ASN A 16 -11.06 2.79 -9.64
CA ASN A 16 -10.75 3.55 -10.85
C ASN A 16 -11.19 5.02 -10.76
N ALA A 17 -12.32 5.31 -10.10
CA ALA A 17 -12.76 6.67 -9.89
C ALA A 17 -11.78 7.44 -8.98
N LEU A 18 -11.35 6.82 -7.87
CA LEU A 18 -10.36 7.40 -6.96
C LEU A 18 -9.00 7.57 -7.64
N LYS A 19 -8.51 6.55 -8.34
CA LYS A 19 -7.24 6.58 -9.07
C LYS A 19 -7.15 7.75 -10.04
N LYS A 20 -8.21 7.95 -10.84
CA LYS A 20 -8.28 9.06 -11.77
C LYS A 20 -8.24 10.41 -11.05
N GLN A 21 -8.96 10.54 -9.94
CA GLN A 21 -8.98 11.76 -9.14
C GLN A 21 -7.61 12.02 -8.49
N GLY A 22 -7.03 11.00 -7.86
CA GLY A 22 -5.73 11.08 -7.21
C GLY A 22 -4.60 11.45 -8.17
N ILE A 23 -4.56 10.87 -9.38
CA ILE A 23 -3.55 11.23 -10.39
C ILE A 23 -3.55 12.75 -10.65
N ALA A 24 -4.75 13.35 -10.72
CA ALA A 24 -4.90 14.80 -10.88
C ALA A 24 -4.53 15.57 -9.59
N ASP A 25 -5.00 15.12 -8.43
CA ASP A 25 -4.79 15.80 -7.14
C ASP A 25 -3.31 15.82 -6.72
N TYR A 26 -2.57 14.75 -7.03
CA TYR A 26 -1.12 14.64 -6.79
C TYR A 26 -0.30 15.44 -7.81
N GLY A 27 -0.93 15.94 -8.88
CA GLY A 27 -0.25 16.72 -9.91
C GLY A 27 0.77 15.92 -10.71
N TYR A 28 0.53 14.61 -10.91
CA TYR A 28 1.42 13.78 -11.72
C TYR A 28 1.45 14.26 -13.17
N ALA A 29 2.66 14.30 -13.74
CA ALA A 29 2.86 14.70 -15.14
C ALA A 29 2.35 13.62 -16.11
N ASP A 30 2.54 12.35 -15.77
CA ASP A 30 1.87 11.24 -16.44
C ASP A 30 0.45 11.09 -15.88
N THR A 31 -0.53 10.95 -16.77
CA THR A 31 -1.93 10.79 -16.41
C THR A 31 -2.53 9.50 -16.96
N SER A 32 -1.71 8.63 -17.53
CA SER A 32 -2.13 7.32 -18.01
C SER A 32 -2.45 6.43 -16.81
N MET A 33 -3.73 6.12 -16.60
CA MET A 33 -4.16 5.28 -15.48
C MET A 33 -3.55 3.86 -15.48
N ALA A 34 -2.99 3.40 -16.61
CA ALA A 34 -2.33 2.11 -16.72
C ALA A 34 -0.95 2.09 -16.04
N ASP A 35 -0.34 3.26 -15.82
CA ASP A 35 1.01 3.40 -15.26
C ASP A 35 1.02 3.55 -13.73
N TYR A 36 -0.14 3.31 -13.10
CA TYR A 36 -0.35 3.37 -11.67
C TYR A 36 -1.07 2.12 -11.17
N GLU A 37 -1.07 1.90 -9.86
CA GLU A 37 -1.92 0.95 -9.15
C GLU A 37 -2.73 1.73 -8.11
N GLU A 38 -4.03 1.47 -8.00
CA GLU A 38 -4.80 2.06 -6.89
C GLU A 38 -4.73 1.09 -5.72
N ASP A 39 -3.91 1.40 -4.74
CA ASP A 39 -3.65 0.48 -3.63
C ASP A 39 -3.64 1.17 -2.26
N HIS A 40 -3.44 0.39 -1.22
CA HIS A 40 -3.60 0.87 0.15
C HIS A 40 -2.32 1.47 0.73
N PHE A 41 -2.43 2.59 1.47
CA PHE A 41 -1.30 3.15 2.23
C PHE A 41 -0.87 2.22 3.37
N LEU A 42 -1.84 1.81 4.18
CA LEU A 42 -1.68 0.70 5.11
C LEU A 42 -2.25 -0.57 4.45
N PRO A 43 -1.44 -1.63 4.27
CA PRO A 43 -1.88 -2.85 3.61
C PRO A 43 -3.04 -3.51 4.36
N LEU A 44 -3.95 -4.13 3.62
CA LEU A 44 -5.09 -4.85 4.21
C LEU A 44 -4.63 -5.99 5.14
N GLU A 45 -3.49 -6.62 4.82
CA GLU A 45 -2.89 -7.67 5.66
C GLU A 45 -2.37 -7.14 7.01
N LEU A 46 -2.20 -5.82 7.14
CA LEU A 46 -1.84 -5.11 8.37
C LEU A 46 -3.03 -4.31 8.95
N GLY A 47 -4.26 -4.59 8.51
CA GLY A 47 -5.47 -3.96 9.05
C GLY A 47 -5.85 -2.62 8.40
N GLY A 48 -5.33 -2.34 7.20
CA GLY A 48 -5.76 -1.21 6.39
C GLY A 48 -7.27 -1.15 6.17
N ALA A 49 -7.82 0.07 6.14
CA ALA A 49 -9.22 0.28 5.82
C ALA A 49 -9.48 -0.04 4.32
N PRO A 50 -10.40 -0.95 3.97
CA PRO A 50 -10.54 -1.39 2.57
C PRO A 50 -11.07 -0.32 1.63
N ARG A 51 -11.97 0.54 2.12
CA ARG A 51 -12.73 1.52 1.32
C ARG A 51 -12.57 2.96 1.79
N ASP A 52 -11.63 3.25 2.68
CA ASP A 52 -11.38 4.63 3.09
C ASP A 52 -10.52 5.30 2.02
N PRO A 53 -10.99 6.37 1.33
CA PRO A 53 -10.16 7.09 0.35
C PRO A 53 -8.85 7.61 0.93
N ARG A 54 -8.78 7.86 2.25
CA ARG A 54 -7.55 8.30 2.91
C ARG A 54 -6.51 7.19 3.04
N ASN A 55 -6.93 5.94 2.87
CA ASN A 55 -6.07 4.77 2.83
C ASN A 55 -5.82 4.30 1.40
N LEU A 56 -6.19 5.05 0.37
CA LEU A 56 -6.02 4.67 -1.03
C LEU A 56 -5.23 5.76 -1.76
N TRP A 57 -4.37 5.33 -2.67
CA TRP A 57 -3.59 6.24 -3.51
C TRP A 57 -3.23 5.64 -4.88
N PRO A 58 -3.06 6.48 -5.91
CA PRO A 58 -2.54 6.06 -7.21
C PRO A 58 -1.02 5.91 -7.13
N GLU A 59 -0.58 4.70 -6.83
CA GLU A 59 0.82 4.35 -6.70
C GLU A 59 1.49 4.17 -8.08
N PRO A 60 2.56 4.91 -8.41
CA PRO A 60 3.23 4.76 -9.70
C PRO A 60 3.88 3.38 -9.88
N HIS A 61 3.84 2.85 -11.10
CA HIS A 61 4.63 1.66 -11.48
C HIS A 61 6.09 2.00 -11.85
N SER A 62 6.40 3.28 -12.08
CA SER A 62 7.72 3.74 -12.52
C SER A 62 8.56 4.30 -11.36
N GLY A 63 9.88 4.39 -11.57
CA GLY A 63 10.84 4.84 -10.55
C GLY A 63 11.26 3.72 -9.59
N ASP A 64 12.15 4.03 -8.63
CA ASP A 64 12.66 3.05 -7.67
C ASP A 64 11.70 2.82 -6.48
N GLN A 65 10.87 3.83 -6.17
CA GLN A 65 9.80 3.78 -5.18
C GLN A 65 8.48 3.65 -5.92
N ASN A 66 8.14 2.41 -6.28
CA ASN A 66 7.02 2.06 -7.13
C ASN A 66 6.17 0.97 -6.46
N SER A 67 5.03 0.62 -7.08
CA SER A 67 4.12 -0.38 -6.51
C SER A 67 4.80 -1.74 -6.24
N TYR A 68 5.74 -2.16 -7.09
CA TYR A 68 6.46 -3.41 -6.92
C TYR A 68 7.45 -3.38 -5.74
N SER A 69 8.12 -2.24 -5.51
CA SER A 69 9.04 -2.11 -4.36
C SER A 69 8.28 -1.95 -3.05
N LYS A 70 7.12 -1.27 -3.04
CA LYS A 70 6.21 -1.27 -1.89
C LYS A 70 5.66 -2.67 -1.61
N ASP A 71 5.20 -3.41 -2.62
CA ASP A 71 4.73 -4.81 -2.48
C ASP A 71 5.75 -5.70 -1.75
N LYS A 72 7.04 -5.54 -2.06
CA LYS A 72 8.10 -6.26 -1.35
C LYS A 72 8.11 -5.90 0.14
N VAL A 73 8.14 -4.60 0.46
CA VAL A 73 8.13 -4.09 1.83
C VAL A 73 6.90 -4.58 2.59
N GLU A 74 5.71 -4.50 2.00
CA GLU A 74 4.47 -4.98 2.61
C GLU A 74 4.53 -6.46 2.97
N ASN A 75 5.07 -7.27 2.05
CA ASN A 75 5.23 -8.70 2.27
C ASN A 75 6.22 -9.02 3.39
N ASP A 76 7.33 -8.30 3.47
CA ASP A 76 8.35 -8.54 4.50
C ASP A 76 7.91 -8.04 5.88
N VAL A 77 7.27 -6.87 5.94
CA VAL A 77 6.66 -6.36 7.18
C VAL A 77 5.55 -7.29 7.67
N LYS A 78 4.69 -7.81 6.79
CA LYS A 78 3.71 -8.83 7.16
C LYS A 78 4.36 -10.08 7.73
N LYS A 79 5.40 -10.61 7.08
CA LYS A 79 6.11 -11.81 7.57
C LYS A 79 6.67 -11.59 8.96
N ALA A 80 7.28 -10.43 9.22
CA ALA A 80 7.79 -10.07 10.53
C ALA A 80 6.69 -10.03 11.60
N VAL A 81 5.52 -9.48 11.28
CA VAL A 81 4.36 -9.51 12.19
C VAL A 81 3.89 -10.94 12.44
N CYS A 82 3.79 -11.77 11.40
CA CYS A 82 3.41 -13.19 11.55
C CYS A 82 4.44 -14.01 12.35
N ALA A 83 5.73 -13.66 12.25
CA ALA A 83 6.82 -14.31 12.99
C ALA A 83 6.94 -13.82 14.44
N GLY A 84 6.25 -12.73 14.80
CA GLY A 84 6.39 -12.09 16.12
C GLY A 84 7.64 -11.24 16.28
N GLU A 85 8.35 -10.93 15.19
CA GLU A 85 9.55 -10.07 15.16
C GLU A 85 9.17 -8.58 15.26
N ALA A 86 7.96 -8.23 14.82
CA ALA A 86 7.37 -6.91 14.97
C ALA A 86 5.94 -7.02 15.51
N THR A 87 5.53 -6.07 16.35
CA THR A 87 4.13 -5.95 16.76
C THR A 87 3.32 -5.29 15.65
N LEU A 88 2.02 -5.61 15.57
CA LEU A 88 1.12 -5.04 14.56
C LEU A 88 1.08 -3.51 14.63
N ASP A 89 1.02 -2.94 15.83
CA ASP A 89 0.96 -1.48 16.03
C ASP A 89 2.23 -0.78 15.53
N ARG A 90 3.42 -1.36 15.78
CA ARG A 90 4.69 -0.81 15.31
C ARG A 90 4.81 -0.92 13.80
N ALA A 91 4.36 -2.04 13.21
CA ALA A 91 4.32 -2.22 11.76
C ALA A 91 3.39 -1.21 11.08
N GLN A 92 2.19 -0.99 11.63
CA GLN A 92 1.24 0.01 11.13
C GLN A 92 1.83 1.42 11.18
N GLN A 93 2.44 1.81 12.30
CA GLN A 93 3.09 3.11 12.45
C GLN A 93 4.24 3.30 11.45
N ALA A 94 5.08 2.29 11.26
CA ALA A 94 6.20 2.36 10.33
C ALA A 94 5.73 2.52 8.87
N MET A 95 4.75 1.72 8.44
CA MET A 95 4.17 1.79 7.09
C MET A 95 3.51 3.15 6.81
N LEU A 96 2.71 3.65 7.75
CA LEU A 96 2.00 4.92 7.61
C LEU A 96 2.91 6.15 7.70
N ALA A 97 4.02 6.06 8.44
CA ALA A 97 4.98 7.16 8.54
C ALA A 97 5.81 7.31 7.27
N ASN A 98 6.45 6.22 6.84
CA ASN A 98 7.20 6.15 5.58
C ASN A 98 7.54 4.69 5.27
N TRP A 99 6.75 4.07 4.39
CA TRP A 99 6.93 2.68 3.98
C TRP A 99 8.35 2.39 3.47
N THR A 100 9.02 3.33 2.79
CA THR A 100 10.38 3.14 2.24
C THR A 100 11.45 2.92 3.32
N THR A 101 11.14 3.27 4.57
CA THR A 101 12.01 3.08 5.73
C THR A 101 11.47 2.06 6.73
N ALA A 102 10.31 1.46 6.46
CA ALA A 102 9.61 0.63 7.44
C ALA A 102 10.42 -0.60 7.87
N GLU A 103 11.03 -1.30 6.91
CA GLU A 103 11.96 -2.42 7.15
C GLU A 103 13.08 -2.03 8.13
N SER A 104 13.77 -0.91 7.85
CA SER A 104 14.84 -0.38 8.71
C SER A 104 14.34 0.03 10.10
N VAL A 105 13.18 0.71 10.18
CA VAL A 105 12.56 1.13 11.45
C VAL A 105 12.18 -0.07 12.31
N LEU A 106 11.73 -1.16 11.69
CA LEU A 106 11.33 -2.39 12.38
C LEU A 106 12.52 -3.28 12.73
N GLY A 107 13.62 -3.16 11.98
CA GLY A 107 14.78 -4.06 12.07
C GLY A 107 14.53 -5.40 11.38
N VAL A 108 13.78 -5.37 10.26
CA VAL A 108 13.35 -6.53 9.49
C VAL A 108 13.65 -6.32 8.01
N GLY A 109 13.82 -7.39 7.24
CA GLY A 109 14.20 -7.34 5.83
C GLY A 109 15.38 -8.23 5.52
#